data_AF-A0A7J3IHE2-F1
#
_entry.id   AF-A0A7J3IHE2-F1
#
_cell.length_a   1.000
_cell.length_b   1.000
_cell.length_c   1.000
_cell.angle_alpha   90.00
_cell.angle_beta   90.00
_cell.angle_gamma   90.00
#
_symmetry.space_group_name_H-M   'P 1'
#
loop_
_entity.id
_entity.type
_entity.pdbx_description
1 polymer ?
#
loop_
_entity_poly.entity_id
_entity_poly.type
_entity_poly.pdbx_seq_one_letter_code
_entity_poly.pdbx_strand_id
1 'polypeptide(L)' 'MPSRGVLEIVQQALAPETAKPPTSRSRARLEVEDDCLVLKVEARDTVALRAALNAYLRWISSLCDVLSVLNSLG' A
#
# COMPACT_ATOMS: atom_id res chain seq x y z
N MET A 1 12.94 5.84 -10.06
CA MET A 1 12.02 6.23 -8.98
C MET A 1 10.66 6.51 -9.61
N PRO A 2 9.55 5.99 -9.06
CA PRO A 2 8.21 6.30 -9.57
C PRO A 2 7.96 7.81 -9.51
N SER A 3 7.15 8.34 -10.43
CA SER A 3 6.73 9.73 -10.37
C SER A 3 5.77 9.95 -9.19
N ARG A 4 5.71 11.17 -8.67
CA ARG A 4 4.74 11.55 -7.64
C ARG A 4 3.30 11.15 -7.99
N GLY A 5 2.90 11.31 -9.26
CA GLY A 5 1.56 10.90 -9.72
C GLY A 5 1.30 9.40 -9.55
N VAL A 6 2.32 8.55 -9.79
CA VAL A 6 2.20 7.10 -9.53
C VAL A 6 2.02 6.81 -8.04
N LEU A 7 2.75 7.52 -7.18
CA LEU A 7 2.62 7.37 -5.72
C LEU A 7 1.22 7.74 -5.24
N GLU A 8 0.66 8.83 -5.76
CA GLU A 8 -0.69 9.29 -5.43
C GLU A 8 -1.76 8.31 -5.93
N ILE A 9 -1.60 7.73 -7.12
CA ILE A 9 -2.51 6.69 -7.65
C ILE A 9 -2.52 5.46 -6.72
N VAL A 10 -1.34 4.96 -6.33
CA VAL A 10 -1.23 3.81 -5.43
C VAL A 10 -1.84 4.13 -4.07
N GLN A 11 -1.58 5.33 -3.54
CA GLN A 11 -2.14 5.77 -2.26
C GLN A 11 -3.67 5.81 -2.29
N GLN A 12 -4.26 6.39 -3.34
CA GLN A 12 -5.71 6.49 -3.49
C GLN A 12 -6.36 5.12 -3.69
N ALA A 13 -5.73 4.24 -4.47
CA ALA A 13 -6.22 2.89 -4.72
C ALA A 13 -6.29 2.05 -3.43
N LEU A 14 -5.36 2.26 -2.49
CA LEU A 14 -5.29 1.51 -1.23
C LEU A 14 -5.98 2.21 -0.05
N ALA A 15 -6.42 3.46 -0.20
CA ALA A 15 -7.09 4.20 0.86
C ALA A 15 -8.31 3.46 1.47
N PRO A 16 -9.18 2.77 0.69
CA PRO A 16 -10.30 2.01 1.25
C PRO A 16 -9.87 0.89 2.23
N GLU A 17 -8.72 0.26 1.96
CA GLU A 17 -8.19 -0.84 2.77
C GLU A 17 -7.61 -0.37 4.12
N THR A 18 -7.24 0.91 4.21
CA THR A 18 -6.83 1.54 5.48
C THR A 18 -8.02 1.82 6.39
N ALA A 19 -9.20 2.09 5.81
CA ALA A 19 -10.44 2.35 6.54
C ALA A 19 -11.14 1.08 7.01
N LYS A 20 -10.99 -0.03 6.28
CA LYS A 20 -11.51 -1.36 6.62
C LYS A 20 -10.37 -2.35 6.74
N PRO A 21 -9.60 -2.32 7.84
CA PRO A 21 -8.46 -3.20 7.98
C PRO A 21 -8.90 -4.67 7.96
N PRO A 22 -8.11 -5.57 7.33
CA PRO A 22 -8.45 -6.99 7.23
C PRO A 22 -8.52 -7.70 8.59
N THR A 23 -7.97 -7.09 9.65
CA THR A 23 -8.17 -7.54 11.03
C THR A 23 -8.44 -6.36 11.96
N SER A 24 -9.28 -6.56 12.97
CA SER A 24 -9.54 -5.57 14.03
C SER A 24 -8.36 -5.34 14.99
N ARG A 25 -7.27 -6.09 14.83
CA ARG A 25 -6.06 -6.06 15.70
C ARG A 25 -4.89 -5.29 15.10
N SER A 26 -5.07 -4.69 13.93
CA SER A 26 -4.06 -3.91 13.20
C SER A 26 -4.63 -2.61 12.67
N ARG A 27 -3.83 -1.55 12.66
CA ARG A 27 -4.09 -0.29 11.97
C ARG A 27 -2.99 -0.04 10.96
N ALA A 28 -3.33 0.51 9.81
CA ALA A 28 -2.37 0.89 8.79
C ALA A 28 -2.68 2.29 8.27
N ARG A 29 -1.65 3.04 7.92
CA ARG A 29 -1.73 4.32 7.23
C ARG A 29 -0.79 4.31 6.04
N LEU A 30 -1.21 4.94 4.97
CA LEU A 30 -0.45 5.04 3.73
C LEU A 30 -0.40 6.51 3.32
N GLU A 31 0.81 7.05 3.24
CA GLU A 31 1.08 8.47 3.01
C GLU A 31 2.14 8.61 1.92
N VAL A 32 2.04 9.68 1.12
CA VAL A 32 3.12 10.06 0.19
C VAL A 32 3.93 11.13 0.89
N GLU A 33 5.20 10.83 1.16
CA GLU A 33 6.16 11.74 1.76
C GLU A 33 7.32 11.90 0.77
N ASP A 34 7.56 13.14 0.31
CA ASP A 34 8.51 13.47 -0.76
C ASP A 34 8.28 12.61 -2.02
N ASP A 35 9.23 11.75 -2.36
CA ASP A 35 9.20 10.83 -3.50
C ASP A 35 9.01 9.35 -3.07
N CYS A 36 8.42 9.15 -1.88
CA CYS A 36 8.24 7.83 -1.28
C CYS A 36 6.79 7.56 -0.86
N LEU A 37 6.36 6.31 -1.00
CA LEU A 37 5.13 5.81 -0.39
C LEU A 37 5.47 5.21 0.98
N VAL A 38 4.96 5.81 2.05
CA VAL A 38 5.22 5.42 3.43
C VAL A 38 4.04 4.63 3.99
N LEU A 39 4.29 3.34 4.29
CA LEU A 39 3.34 2.45 4.95
C LEU A 39 3.67 2.35 6.44
N LYS A 40 2.80 2.88 7.30
CA LYS A 40 2.90 2.78 8.77
C LYS A 40 1.90 1.73 9.26
N VAL A 41 2.36 0.72 10.01
CA VAL A 41 1.52 -0.36 10.54
C VAL A 41 1.72 -0.51 12.04
N GLU A 42 0.61 -0.52 12.77
CA GLU A 42 0.56 -0.80 14.21
C GLU A 42 -0.29 -2.05 14.44
N ALA A 43 0.18 -2.98 15.26
CA ALA A 43 -0.55 -4.20 15.58
C ALA A 43 -0.30 -4.66 17.02
N ARG A 44 -1.28 -5.37 17.60
CA ARG A 44 -1.20 -5.86 19.00
C ARG A 44 -0.21 -7.00 19.20
N ASP A 45 0.11 -7.72 18.14
CA ASP A 45 0.99 -8.88 18.15
C ASP A 45 1.66 -9.07 16.78
N THR A 46 2.74 -9.87 16.76
CA THR A 46 3.55 -10.11 15.57
C THR A 46 2.80 -10.87 14.48
N VAL A 47 1.79 -11.67 14.84
CA VAL A 47 0.96 -12.40 13.89
C VAL A 47 0.08 -11.44 13.10
N ALA A 48 -0.59 -10.52 13.80
CA ALA A 48 -1.39 -9.45 13.17
C ALA A 48 -0.52 -8.50 12.34
N LEU A 49 0.69 -8.15 12.82
CA LEU A 49 1.64 -7.33 12.07
C LEU A 49 2.03 -7.99 10.74
N ARG A 50 2.45 -9.26 10.79
CA ARG A 50 2.82 -10.03 9.59
C ARG A 50 1.66 -10.13 8.60
N ALA A 51 0.44 -10.37 9.11
CA ALA A 51 -0.74 -10.44 8.27
C ALA A 51 -1.02 -9.11 7.55
N ALA A 52 -0.95 -7.99 8.28
CA ALA A 52 -1.14 -6.66 7.70
C ALA A 52 -0.06 -6.33 6.66
N LEU A 53 1.22 -6.50 7.00
CA LEU A 53 2.34 -6.25 6.06
C LEU A 53 2.19 -7.10 4.79
N ASN A 54 1.91 -8.40 4.93
CA ASN A 54 1.73 -9.29 3.78
C ASN A 54 0.52 -8.93 2.91
N ALA A 55 -0.51 -8.29 3.45
CA ALA A 55 -1.64 -7.80 2.67
C ALA A 55 -1.24 -6.56 1.85
N TYR A 56 -0.73 -5.53 2.52
CA TYR A 56 -0.34 -4.27 1.88
C TYR A 56 0.77 -4.45 0.85
N LEU A 57 1.85 -5.18 1.18
CA LEU A 57 2.95 -5.40 0.24
C LEU A 57 2.49 -6.14 -1.02
N ARG A 58 1.57 -7.10 -0.87
CA ARG A 58 1.02 -7.85 -2.01
C ARG A 58 0.14 -6.97 -2.88
N TRP A 59 -0.72 -6.13 -2.29
CA TRP A 59 -1.51 -5.19 -3.07
C TRP A 59 -0.65 -4.15 -3.78
N ILE A 60 0.36 -3.59 -3.10
CA ILE A 60 1.33 -2.66 -3.71
C ILE A 60 2.02 -3.35 -4.89
N SER A 61 2.50 -4.59 -4.72
CA SER A 61 3.12 -5.36 -5.81
C SER A 61 2.16 -5.52 -7.00
N SER A 62 0.90 -5.91 -6.76
CA SER A 62 -0.09 -6.07 -7.83
C SER A 62 -0.37 -4.76 -8.57
N LEU A 63 -0.42 -3.63 -7.86
CA LEU A 63 -0.58 -2.31 -8.49
C LEU A 63 0.64 -1.94 -9.33
N CYS A 64 1.86 -2.20 -8.82
CA CYS A 64 3.09 -1.99 -9.58
C CYS A 64 3.13 -2.83 -10.87
N ASP A 65 2.70 -4.08 -10.82
CA ASP A 65 2.65 -4.95 -11.99
C ASP A 65 1.69 -4.40 -13.06
N VAL A 66 0.49 -3.98 -12.65
CA VAL A 66 -0.50 -3.36 -13.55
C VAL A 66 0.05 -2.07 -14.17
N LEU A 67 0.64 -1.19 -13.36
CA LEU A 67 1.23 0.06 -13.84
C LEU A 67 2.40 -0.19 -14.80
N SER A 68 3.22 -1.21 -14.55
CA SER A 68 4.30 -1.61 -15.44
C SER A 68 3.78 -2.05 -16.80
N VAL A 69 2.68 -2.83 -16.84
CA VAL A 69 2.05 -3.25 -18.10
C VAL A 69 1.50 -2.03 -18.84
N LEU A 70 0.76 -1.15 -18.15
CA LEU A 70 0.19 0.05 -18.77
C LEU A 70 1.26 0.99 -19.33
N ASN A 71 2.38 1.16 -18.63
CA ASN A 71 3.49 2.00 -19.09
C ASN A 71 4.29 1.37 -20.25
N SER A 72 4.17 0.05 -20.47
CA SER A 72 4.78 -0.64 -21.62
C SER A 72 3.92 -0.60 -22.90
N LEU A 73 2.65 -0.17 -22.77
CA LEU A 73 1.68 -0.09 -23.87
C LEU A 73 1.58 1.31 -24.52
N GLY A 74 2.18 2.32 -23.90
CA GLY A 74 2.26 3.69 -24.42
C GLY A 74 3.65 4.02 -24.95
#